data_AF-A0A816FHQ9-F1
#
_entry.id   AF-A0A816FHQ9-F1
#
_cell.length_a   1.000
_cell.length_b   1.000
_cell.length_c   1.000
_cell.angle_alpha   90.00
_cell.angle_beta   90.00
_cell.angle_gamma   90.00
#
_symmetry.space_group_name_H-M   'P 1'
#
loop_
_entity.id
_entity.type
_entity.pdbx_description
1 polymer ?
#
loop_
_entity_poly.entity_id
_entity_poly.type
_entity_poly.pdbx_seq_one_letter_code
_entity_poly.pdbx_strand_id
1 'polypeptide(L)'
;NYHNGPEWLWLTGYYIRAKLYWAKQQNDPLIIEQTKKHIEEILCSHKELILSNDWKGLPELTNADGKLCSHSCSVQAWSSATLLEALYDLTQT
;
A
#
# COMPACT_ATOMS: atom_id res chain seq x y z
N ASN A 1 4.29 -7.61 21.10
CA ASN A 1 3.20 -7.13 20.23
C ASN A 1 3.64 -6.34 19.00
N TYR A 2 4.72 -5.55 19.03
CA TYR A 2 5.10 -4.66 17.91
C TYR A 2 5.26 -5.32 16.52
N HIS A 3 5.73 -6.58 16.47
CA HIS A 3 5.79 -7.39 15.25
C HIS A 3 4.92 -8.66 15.33
N ASN A 4 3.82 -8.61 16.10
CA ASN A 4 2.92 -9.75 16.29
C ASN A 4 1.46 -9.31 16.12
N GLY A 5 1.09 -8.93 14.90
CA GLY A 5 -0.28 -8.54 14.56
C GLY A 5 -0.47 -7.11 14.03
N PRO A 6 0.33 -6.09 14.40
CA PRO A 6 0.16 -4.76 13.80
C PRO A 6 0.38 -4.79 12.29
N GLU A 7 -0.33 -3.92 11.60
CA GLU A 7 -0.34 -3.84 10.14
C GLU A 7 0.70 -2.83 9.69
N TRP A 8 1.85 -3.32 9.24
CA TRP A 8 2.96 -2.49 8.81
C TRP A 8 2.77 -2.00 7.38
N LEU A 9 2.76 -0.67 7.19
CA LEU A 9 2.32 -0.09 5.93
C LEU A 9 3.35 -0.27 4.80
N TRP A 10 4.64 -0.28 5.12
CA TRP A 10 5.70 -0.47 4.10
C TRP A 10 5.61 -1.85 3.40
N LEU A 11 5.04 -2.86 4.06
CA LEU A 11 4.83 -4.18 3.46
C LEU A 11 3.79 -4.13 2.34
N THR A 12 2.82 -3.20 2.39
CA THR A 12 1.81 -3.01 1.34
C THR A 12 2.44 -2.67 0.00
N GLY A 13 3.48 -1.83 -0.02
CA GLY A 13 4.21 -1.52 -1.25
C GLY A 13 4.83 -2.77 -1.88
N TYR A 14 5.56 -3.57 -1.11
CA TYR A 14 6.14 -4.83 -1.60
C TYR A 14 5.08 -5.85 -2.03
N TYR A 15 3.97 -5.94 -1.29
CA TYR A 15 2.83 -6.78 -1.67
C TYR A 15 2.28 -6.40 -3.05
N ILE A 16 2.02 -5.11 -3.29
CA ILE A 16 1.49 -4.62 -4.57
C ILE A 16 2.48 -4.92 -5.70
N ARG A 17 3.77 -4.63 -5.51
CA ARG A 17 4.82 -4.92 -6.50
C ARG A 17 4.83 -6.40 -6.88
N ALA A 18 4.78 -7.29 -5.89
CA ALA A 18 4.73 -8.74 -6.12
C ALA A 18 3.45 -9.15 -6.88
N LYS A 19 2.29 -8.58 -6.54
CA LYS A 19 1.02 -8.86 -7.24
C LYS A 19 1.08 -8.43 -8.70
N LEU A 20 1.61 -7.24 -9.00
CA LEU A 20 1.81 -6.77 -10.37
C LEU A 20 2.76 -7.67 -11.14
N TYR A 21 3.90 -8.01 -10.53
CA TYR A 21 4.88 -8.89 -11.16
C TYR A 21 4.26 -10.23 -11.56
N TRP A 22 3.57 -10.90 -10.62
CA TRP A 22 2.98 -12.20 -10.89
C TRP A 22 1.80 -12.15 -11.85
N ALA A 23 0.97 -11.09 -11.81
CA ALA A 23 -0.09 -10.90 -12.80
C ALA A 23 0.48 -10.80 -14.22
N LYS A 24 1.60 -10.09 -14.42
CA LYS A 24 2.32 -10.06 -15.70
C LYS A 24 2.79 -11.46 -16.13
N GLN A 25 3.30 -12.26 -15.19
CA GLN A 25 3.78 -13.62 -15.50
C GLN A 25 2.67 -14.58 -15.96
N GLN A 26 1.41 -14.33 -15.58
CA GLN A 26 0.28 -15.16 -16.04
C GLN A 26 -0.02 -14.98 -17.54
N ASN A 27 0.40 -13.86 -18.14
CA ASN A 27 0.14 -13.51 -19.54
C ASN A 27 -1.35 -13.60 -19.94
N ASP A 28 -2.25 -13.34 -18.98
CA ASP A 28 -3.71 -13.28 -19.17
C ASP A 28 -4.18 -11.82 -19.00
N PRO A 29 -4.70 -11.17 -20.05
CA PRO A 29 -5.18 -9.79 -19.99
C PRO A 29 -6.24 -9.55 -18.91
N LEU A 30 -7.13 -10.52 -18.66
CA LEU A 30 -8.19 -10.37 -17.66
C LEU A 30 -7.62 -10.36 -16.24
N ILE A 31 -6.65 -11.24 -15.96
CA ILE A 31 -5.96 -11.28 -14.65
C ILE A 31 -5.18 -9.99 -14.41
N ILE A 32 -4.52 -9.47 -15.45
CA ILE A 32 -3.76 -8.21 -15.36
C ILE A 32 -4.72 -7.05 -15.06
N GLU A 33 -5.82 -6.93 -15.79
CA GLU A 33 -6.81 -5.86 -15.57
C GLU A 33 -7.44 -5.93 -14.17
N GLN A 34 -7.88 -7.11 -13.73
CA GLN A 34 -8.43 -7.32 -12.39
C GLN A 34 -7.42 -6.97 -11.30
N THR A 35 -6.15 -7.31 -11.51
CA THR A 35 -5.08 -7.00 -10.56
C THR A 35 -4.84 -5.48 -10.49
N LYS A 36 -4.80 -4.78 -11.63
CA LYS A 36 -4.67 -3.32 -11.67
C LYS A 36 -5.82 -2.65 -10.91
N LYS A 37 -7.07 -3.04 -11.19
CA LYS A 37 -8.25 -2.49 -10.52
C LYS A 37 -8.18 -2.67 -8.99
N HIS A 38 -7.85 -3.88 -8.52
CA HIS A 38 -7.71 -4.15 -7.09
C HIS A 38 -6.62 -3.29 -6.44
N ILE A 39 -5.49 -3.09 -7.13
CA ILE A 39 -4.40 -2.24 -6.64
C ILE A 39 -4.82 -0.77 -6.60
N GLU A 40 -5.53 -0.29 -7.61
CA GLU A 40 -6.08 1.07 -7.62
C GLU A 40 -7.03 1.32 -6.44
N GLU A 41 -7.88 0.36 -6.10
CA GLU A 41 -8.75 0.42 -4.91
C GLU A 41 -7.91 0.57 -3.63
N ILE A 42 -6.86 -0.24 -3.47
CA ILE A 42 -5.93 -0.12 -2.33
C ILE A 42 -5.29 1.27 -2.30
N LEU A 43 -4.73 1.74 -3.42
CA LEU A 43 -4.04 3.02 -3.50
C LEU A 43 -4.97 4.22 -3.24
N CYS A 44 -6.23 4.13 -3.66
CA CYS A 44 -7.25 5.15 -3.37
C CYS A 44 -7.44 5.36 -1.86
N SER A 45 -7.52 4.31 -1.06
CA SER A 45 -7.64 4.45 0.40
C SER A 45 -6.43 5.15 1.04
N HIS A 46 -5.21 4.90 0.53
CA HIS A 46 -4.00 5.59 1.00
C HIS A 46 -4.01 7.07 0.60
N LYS A 47 -4.49 7.38 -0.61
CA LYS A 47 -4.67 8.76 -1.07
C LYS A 47 -5.70 9.51 -0.20
N GLU A 48 -6.82 8.89 0.11
CA GLU A 48 -7.83 9.45 1.02
C GLU A 48 -7.27 9.74 2.41
N LEU A 49 -6.45 8.82 2.95
CA LEU A 49 -5.77 9.03 4.22
C LEU A 49 -4.85 10.25 4.17
N ILE A 50 -3.99 10.36 3.15
CA ILE A 50 -3.11 11.52 2.95
C ILE A 50 -3.92 12.82 2.87
N LEU A 51 -5.04 12.83 2.14
CA LEU A 51 -5.85 14.03 1.96
C LEU A 51 -6.57 14.45 3.24
N SER A 52 -7.02 13.48 4.05
CA SER A 52 -7.83 13.72 5.25
C SER A 52 -7.02 14.03 6.51
N ASN A 53 -5.80 13.49 6.66
CA ASN A 53 -5.01 13.72 7.88
C ASN A 53 -4.21 15.03 7.87
N ASP A 54 -3.84 15.52 9.05
CA ASP A 54 -3.15 16.81 9.24
C ASP A 54 -1.74 16.83 8.64
N TRP A 55 -1.06 15.68 8.67
CA TRP A 55 0.35 15.56 8.31
C TRP A 55 0.58 15.32 6.82
N LYS A 56 -0.49 15.10 6.05
CA LYS A 56 -0.44 14.76 4.61
C LYS A 56 0.51 13.62 4.31
N GLY A 57 0.57 12.65 5.21
CA GLY A 57 1.49 11.51 5.13
C GLY A 57 0.83 10.20 5.50
N LEU A 58 1.66 9.16 5.55
CA LEU A 58 1.24 7.79 5.79
C LEU A 58 1.89 7.23 7.05
N PRO A 59 1.14 6.53 7.91
CA PRO A 59 1.67 6.04 9.17
C PRO A 59 2.69 4.92 8.97
N GLU A 60 3.47 4.66 10.01
CA GLU A 60 4.33 3.49 10.06
C GLU A 60 3.53 2.18 10.09
N LEU A 61 2.51 2.14 10.94
CA LEU A 61 1.67 0.98 11.15
C LEU A 61 0.28 1.36 11.68
N THR A 62 -0.68 0.47 11.46
CA THR A 62 -2.01 0.51 12.05
C THR A 62 -2.19 -0.63 13.05
N ASN A 63 -3.16 -0.48 13.94
CA ASN A 63 -3.75 -1.61 14.66
C ASN A 63 -4.63 -2.41 13.67
N ALA A 64 -5.16 -3.53 14.13
CA ALA A 64 -6.03 -4.39 13.34
C ALA A 64 -7.15 -3.63 12.62
N ASP A 65 -7.39 -4.00 11.37
CA ASP A 65 -8.41 -3.48 10.47
C ASP A 65 -8.21 -1.98 10.17
N GLY A 66 -6.96 -1.54 10.02
CA GLY A 66 -6.63 -0.14 9.72
C GLY A 66 -6.88 0.85 10.86
N LYS A 67 -7.16 0.36 12.08
CA LYS A 67 -7.42 1.24 13.23
C LYS A 67 -6.19 2.06 13.59
N LEU A 68 -6.40 3.31 14.01
CA LEU A 68 -5.32 4.19 14.44
C LEU A 68 -4.50 3.56 15.57
N CYS A 69 -3.18 3.61 15.42
CA CYS A 69 -2.24 3.32 16.49
C CYS A 69 -1.61 4.63 16.99
N SER A 70 -1.95 5.05 18.20
CA SER A 70 -1.46 6.31 18.81
C SER A 70 0.06 6.32 19.06
N HIS A 71 0.70 5.15 19.08
CA HIS A 71 2.14 5.00 19.26
C HIS A 71 2.90 4.90 17.93
N SER A 72 2.19 4.83 16.79
CA SER A 72 2.81 4.83 15.47
C SER A 72 3.28 6.24 15.10
N CYS A 73 4.40 6.32 14.38
CA CYS A 73 4.72 7.54 13.64
C CYS A 73 3.59 7.84 12.63
N SER A 74 3.12 9.09 12.58
CA SER A 74 2.02 9.52 11.70
C SER A 74 2.47 9.73 10.24
N VAL A 75 3.77 9.97 10.02
CA VAL A 75 4.38 10.09 8.69
C VAL A 75 5.70 9.34 8.68
N GLN A 76 5.73 8.21 8.00
CA GLN A 76 6.89 7.34 7.97
C GLN A 76 7.45 7.17 6.56
N ALA A 77 8.75 7.39 6.42
CA ALA A 77 9.41 7.50 5.11
C ALA A 77 9.32 6.19 4.31
N TRP A 78 9.52 5.03 4.94
CA TRP A 78 9.45 3.73 4.26
C TRP A 78 8.04 3.39 3.76
N SER A 79 7.00 3.94 4.39
CA SER A 79 5.62 3.63 4.04
C SER A 79 5.27 4.33 2.73
N SER A 80 5.64 5.61 2.63
CA SER A 80 5.51 6.38 1.38
C SER A 80 6.43 5.87 0.29
N ALA A 81 7.70 5.59 0.59
CA ALA A 81 8.68 5.16 -0.41
C ALA A 81 8.26 3.87 -1.12
N THR A 82 7.84 2.86 -0.37
CA THR A 82 7.45 1.56 -0.93
C THR A 82 6.16 1.64 -1.74
N LEU A 83 5.21 2.51 -1.39
CA LEU A 83 4.02 2.77 -2.19
C LEU A 83 4.31 3.58 -3.46
N LEU A 84 5.24 4.53 -3.42
CA LEU A 84 5.68 5.25 -4.62
C LEU A 84 6.34 4.29 -5.64
N GLU A 85 7.16 3.36 -5.17
CA GLU A 85 7.73 2.29 -5.99
C GLU A 85 6.64 1.39 -6.60
N ALA A 86 5.63 1.02 -5.82
CA ALA A 86 4.48 0.25 -6.30
C ALA A 86 3.66 1.01 -7.36
N LEU A 87 3.46 2.31 -7.17
CA LEU A 87 2.79 3.18 -8.14
C LEU A 87 3.61 3.29 -9.42
N TYR A 88 4.94 3.42 -9.32
CA TYR A 88 5.82 3.41 -10.48
C TYR A 88 5.65 2.11 -11.27
N ASP A 89 5.74 0.94 -10.64
CA ASP A 89 5.55 -0.36 -11.30
C ASP A 89 4.16 -0.48 -11.97
N LEU A 90 3.11 0.08 -11.36
CA LEU A 90 1.77 0.12 -11.92
C LEU A 90 1.74 0.93 -13.23
N THR A 91 2.41 2.08 -13.29
CA THR A 91 2.50 2.89 -14.52
C THR A 91 3.30 2.23 -15.64
N GLN A 92 4.15 1.24 -15.32
CA GLN A 92 4.93 0.45 -16.28
C GLN A 92 4.22 -0.86 -16.70
N THR A 93 2.96 -1.06 -16.28
CA THR A 93 2.15 -2.26 -16.58
C THR A 93 1.06 -1.88 -17.56
#